data_AF-A0A2T4U4U7-F1
#
_entry.id   AF-A0A2T4U4U7-F1
#
_cell.length_a   1.000
_cell.length_b   1.000
_cell.length_c   1.000
_cell.angle_alpha   90.00
_cell.angle_beta   90.00
_cell.angle_gamma   90.00
#
_symmetry.space_group_name_H-M   'P 1'
#
loop_
_entity.id
_entity.type
_entity.pdbx_description
1 polymer ?
#
loop_
_entity_poly.entity_id
_entity_poly.type
_entity_poly.pdbx_seq_one_letter_code
_entity_poly.pdbx_strand_id
1 'polypeptide(L)'
;MRYTLEDIKTIPTDDYKNIEDFIRSLSSEAGREFEIQLTCLAKESDMRLLQYIPKNLQADDRGFAYFVLKATYFRRHKDYSELRMYVNEYQQHFQDRAFYWHLKSMAYLIQVTEETIFLEGLAYIKKAVEFDESSSHIGILHNYSEAVVTGLEEYPGQTKELLSEKEIRSASGMIDQVLEKDPSYPKFYCTKGRWEAAFHHNFTSAKKHIEKAVDMESSKEKNYALRIGDYQRYMLKVELQEAKMELDDKNSSLKKQLEESKNDIQEQQETLQKQVEQSKQKLETMKSDNMKVLGFFTALLSLVVGSISIVGTQDFLDAALLIMVLGGVLLFSFAGFFFLQARSHAKYFFITIAVCILMIGSSFGLYMMLQGPGNL
;
A
#
# COMPACT_ATOMS: atom_id res chain seq x y z
N MET A 1 29.70 -10.92 -53.55
CA MET A 1 30.67 -10.23 -52.67
C MET A 1 29.88 -9.86 -51.41
N ARG A 2 30.32 -10.26 -50.20
CA ARG A 2 29.64 -9.85 -48.96
C ARG A 2 30.20 -8.50 -48.54
N TYR A 3 29.35 -7.50 -48.34
CA TYR A 3 29.76 -6.18 -47.86
C TYR A 3 30.07 -6.25 -46.36
N THR A 4 31.14 -5.58 -45.93
CA THR A 4 31.39 -5.28 -44.52
C THR A 4 30.61 -4.03 -44.09
N LEU A 5 30.50 -3.77 -42.78
CA LEU A 5 29.81 -2.56 -42.29
C LEU A 5 30.49 -1.26 -42.76
N GLU A 6 31.81 -1.25 -42.93
CA GLU A 6 32.51 -0.08 -43.48
C GLU A 6 32.23 0.09 -44.97
N ASP A 7 32.14 -1.01 -45.73
CA ASP A 7 31.76 -0.94 -47.15
C ASP A 7 30.36 -0.33 -47.29
N ILE A 8 29.40 -0.72 -46.45
CA ILE A 8 28.01 -0.25 -46.50
C ILE A 8 27.90 1.27 -46.31
N LYS A 9 28.69 1.85 -45.40
CA LYS A 9 28.70 3.31 -45.16
C LYS A 9 29.14 4.11 -46.39
N THR A 10 29.84 3.48 -47.32
CA THR A 10 30.36 4.12 -48.53
C THR A 10 29.53 3.82 -49.77
N ILE A 11 28.50 2.97 -49.68
CA ILE A 11 27.62 2.65 -50.82
C ILE A 11 26.93 3.95 -51.26
N PRO A 12 27.12 4.39 -52.52
CA PRO A 12 26.40 5.54 -53.05
C PRO A 12 24.91 5.23 -53.13
N THR A 13 24.10 5.97 -52.39
CA THR A 13 22.63 5.78 -52.30
C THR A 13 21.87 6.57 -53.37
N ASP A 14 22.59 7.05 -54.39
CA ASP A 14 22.12 7.80 -55.56
C ASP A 14 22.15 6.98 -56.86
N ASP A 15 22.41 5.67 -56.75
CA ASP A 15 22.39 4.73 -57.87
C ASP A 15 21.62 3.45 -57.51
N TYR A 16 20.58 3.16 -58.31
CA TYR A 16 19.77 1.94 -58.20
C TYR A 16 20.62 0.67 -58.23
N LYS A 17 21.65 0.63 -59.10
CA LYS A 17 22.46 -0.57 -59.30
C LYS A 17 23.24 -0.94 -58.04
N ASN A 18 23.77 0.05 -57.33
CA ASN A 18 24.50 -0.17 -56.09
C ASN A 18 23.59 -0.74 -54.99
N ILE A 19 22.36 -0.21 -54.89
CA ILE A 19 21.35 -0.72 -53.96
C ILE A 19 20.94 -2.15 -54.34
N GLU A 20 20.72 -2.42 -55.62
CA GLU A 20 20.33 -3.76 -56.09
C GLU A 20 21.44 -4.80 -55.84
N ASP A 21 22.69 -4.46 -56.13
CA ASP A 21 23.85 -5.34 -55.88
C ASP A 21 24.04 -5.60 -54.39
N PHE A 22 23.79 -4.61 -53.54
CA PHE A 22 23.75 -4.77 -52.09
C PHE A 22 22.63 -5.71 -51.64
N ILE A 23 21.39 -5.50 -52.08
CA ILE A 23 20.24 -6.35 -51.73
C ILE A 23 20.49 -7.82 -52.13
N ARG A 24 21.08 -8.05 -53.31
CA ARG A 24 21.45 -9.39 -53.80
C ARG A 24 22.54 -10.08 -52.97
N SER A 25 23.30 -9.31 -52.19
CA SER A 25 24.42 -9.83 -51.39
C SER A 25 24.05 -10.18 -49.95
N LEU A 26 22.85 -9.80 -49.49
CA LEU A 26 22.41 -9.96 -48.11
C LEU A 26 22.39 -11.43 -47.69
N SER A 27 22.68 -11.64 -46.40
CA SER A 27 22.47 -12.94 -45.75
C SER A 27 20.98 -13.25 -45.58
N SER A 28 20.66 -14.49 -45.18
CA SER A 28 19.29 -14.88 -44.79
C SER A 28 18.71 -13.95 -43.71
N GLU A 29 17.43 -13.64 -43.84
CA GLU A 29 16.64 -12.82 -42.90
C GLU A 29 16.54 -13.42 -41.49
N ALA A 30 16.80 -14.73 -41.35
CA ALA A 30 16.85 -15.39 -40.04
C ALA A 30 18.07 -14.98 -39.20
N GLY A 31 19.08 -14.35 -39.82
CA GLY A 31 20.31 -13.94 -39.16
C GLY A 31 20.32 -12.47 -38.77
N ARG A 32 20.90 -12.14 -37.61
CA ARG A 32 21.09 -10.77 -37.12
C ARG A 32 21.86 -9.87 -38.11
N GLU A 33 22.77 -10.45 -38.88
CA GLU A 33 23.57 -9.74 -39.89
C GLU A 33 22.67 -9.04 -40.93
N PHE A 34 21.57 -9.68 -41.34
CA PHE A 34 20.61 -9.09 -42.27
C PHE A 34 20.04 -7.76 -41.75
N GLU A 35 19.59 -7.74 -40.49
CA GLU A 35 19.07 -6.53 -39.86
C GLU A 35 20.16 -5.45 -39.71
N ILE A 36 21.36 -5.82 -39.29
CA ILE A 36 22.46 -4.86 -39.07
C ILE A 36 22.84 -4.19 -40.40
N GLN A 37 23.01 -4.97 -41.46
CA GLN A 37 23.39 -4.45 -42.78
C GLN A 37 22.35 -3.47 -43.32
N LEU A 38 21.07 -3.85 -43.28
CA LEU A 38 19.97 -2.99 -43.71
C LEU A 38 19.83 -1.74 -42.83
N THR A 39 20.02 -1.87 -41.52
CA THR A 39 20.00 -0.73 -40.59
C THR A 39 21.17 0.22 -40.85
N CYS A 40 22.35 -0.29 -41.17
CA CYS A 40 23.51 0.52 -41.50
C CYS A 40 23.23 1.35 -42.76
N LEU A 41 22.76 0.72 -43.84
CA LEU A 41 22.41 1.43 -45.07
C LEU A 41 21.30 2.46 -44.85
N ALA A 42 20.24 2.11 -44.13
CA ALA A 42 19.13 3.02 -43.83
C ALA A 42 19.55 4.22 -42.96
N LYS A 43 20.56 4.06 -42.09
CA LYS A 43 21.06 5.11 -41.19
C LYS A 43 21.88 6.17 -41.94
N GLU A 44 22.68 5.73 -42.92
CA GLU A 44 23.57 6.61 -43.68
C GLU A 44 22.91 7.24 -44.91
N SER A 45 21.83 6.61 -45.41
CA SER A 45 21.03 7.10 -46.53
C SER A 45 20.21 8.35 -46.23
N ASP A 46 20.02 9.20 -47.24
CA ASP A 46 18.99 10.25 -47.25
C ASP A 46 17.70 9.79 -47.99
N MET A 47 16.74 10.71 -48.15
CA MET A 47 15.43 10.43 -48.75
C MET A 47 15.51 9.93 -50.20
N ARG A 48 16.61 10.17 -50.93
CA ARG A 48 16.79 9.68 -52.30
C ARG A 48 16.82 8.16 -52.37
N LEU A 49 17.25 7.48 -51.30
CA LEU A 49 17.19 6.02 -51.20
C LEU A 49 15.81 5.48 -51.60
N LEU A 50 14.74 6.16 -51.16
CA LEU A 50 13.37 5.73 -51.39
C LEU A 50 12.98 5.70 -52.87
N GLN A 51 13.65 6.47 -53.73
CA GLN A 51 13.41 6.48 -55.17
C GLN A 51 13.90 5.20 -55.85
N TYR A 52 14.86 4.51 -55.23
CA TYR A 52 15.47 3.28 -55.73
C TYR A 52 14.82 2.01 -55.17
N ILE A 53 13.84 2.17 -54.27
CA ILE A 53 13.04 1.05 -53.77
C ILE A 53 11.85 0.85 -54.72
N PRO A 54 11.65 -0.36 -55.29
CA PRO A 54 10.54 -0.61 -56.21
C PRO A 54 9.18 -0.29 -55.57
N LYS A 55 8.27 0.34 -56.33
CA LYS A 55 6.94 0.69 -55.83
C LYS A 55 6.07 -0.52 -55.50
N ASN A 56 6.21 -1.59 -56.28
CA ASN A 56 5.49 -2.85 -56.12
C ASN A 56 6.50 -3.95 -55.78
N LEU A 57 6.54 -4.33 -54.50
CA LEU A 57 7.45 -5.38 -54.05
C LEU A 57 6.87 -6.76 -54.37
N GLN A 58 7.73 -7.64 -54.86
CA GLN A 58 7.37 -9.04 -55.05
C GLN A 58 7.38 -9.76 -53.70
N ALA A 59 6.55 -10.80 -53.55
CA ALA A 59 6.54 -11.66 -52.36
C ALA A 59 7.73 -12.67 -52.37
N ASP A 60 8.93 -12.19 -52.71
CA ASP A 60 10.18 -12.95 -52.70
C ASP A 60 11.18 -12.35 -51.71
N ASP A 61 12.32 -13.02 -51.50
CA ASP A 61 13.32 -12.58 -50.50
C ASP A 61 13.89 -11.19 -50.80
N ARG A 62 13.98 -10.82 -52.09
CA ARG A 62 14.47 -9.50 -52.50
C ARG A 62 13.43 -8.43 -52.22
N GLY A 63 12.18 -8.68 -52.58
CA GLY A 63 11.07 -7.79 -52.24
C GLY A 63 10.95 -7.60 -50.73
N PHE A 64 11.16 -8.67 -49.95
CA PHE A 64 11.19 -8.56 -48.51
C PHE A 64 12.37 -7.73 -48.00
N ALA A 65 13.58 -7.92 -48.53
CA ALA A 65 14.73 -7.08 -48.16
C ALA A 65 14.50 -5.59 -48.43
N TYR A 66 13.88 -5.24 -49.57
CA TYR A 66 13.47 -3.88 -49.87
C TYR A 66 12.40 -3.35 -48.89
N PHE A 67 11.44 -4.20 -48.52
CA PHE A 67 10.43 -3.88 -47.51
C PHE A 67 11.09 -3.54 -46.16
N VAL A 68 11.99 -4.41 -45.69
CA VAL A 68 12.72 -4.22 -44.43
C VAL A 68 13.57 -2.95 -44.49
N LEU A 69 14.27 -2.69 -45.60
CA LEU A 69 15.07 -1.49 -45.79
C LEU A 69 14.23 -0.22 -45.65
N LYS A 70 13.09 -0.15 -46.37
CA LYS A 70 12.19 1.01 -46.34
C LYS A 70 11.55 1.21 -44.98
N ALA A 71 11.05 0.14 -44.35
CA ALA A 71 10.50 0.19 -43.00
C ALA A 71 11.56 0.68 -41.98
N THR A 72 12.80 0.19 -42.10
CA THR A 72 13.91 0.62 -41.25
C THR A 72 14.25 2.08 -41.49
N TYR A 73 14.27 2.54 -42.74
CA TYR A 73 14.47 3.95 -43.08
C TYR A 73 13.45 4.85 -42.38
N PHE A 74 12.15 4.58 -42.52
CA PHE A 74 11.11 5.37 -41.87
C PHE A 74 11.26 5.37 -40.34
N ARG A 75 11.54 4.22 -39.74
CA ARG A 75 11.78 4.10 -38.29
C ARG A 75 12.96 4.96 -37.83
N ARG A 76 14.07 4.95 -38.58
CA ARG A 76 15.29 5.70 -38.24
C ARG A 76 15.13 7.20 -38.41
N HIS A 77 14.32 7.63 -39.39
CA HIS A 77 14.00 9.02 -39.65
C HIS A 77 12.79 9.54 -38.84
N LYS A 78 12.16 8.66 -38.06
CA LYS A 78 11.00 8.94 -37.19
C LYS A 78 9.70 9.26 -37.94
N ASP A 79 9.58 8.77 -39.17
CA ASP A 79 8.37 8.88 -39.99
C ASP A 79 7.37 7.77 -39.61
N TYR A 80 6.88 7.80 -38.37
CA TYR A 80 6.13 6.68 -37.79
C TYR A 80 4.75 6.45 -38.43
N SER A 81 4.09 7.50 -38.90
CA SER A 81 2.82 7.39 -39.64
C SER A 81 3.03 6.65 -40.95
N GLU A 82 4.08 7.02 -41.70
CA GLU A 82 4.47 6.36 -42.95
C GLU A 82 4.86 4.90 -42.69
N LEU A 83 5.65 4.64 -41.65
CA LEU A 83 6.00 3.28 -41.23
C LEU A 83 4.75 2.42 -40.98
N ARG A 84 3.78 2.93 -40.22
CA ARG A 84 2.56 2.20 -39.86
C ARG A 84 1.68 1.92 -41.09
N MET A 85 1.52 2.90 -41.97
CA MET A 85 0.81 2.71 -43.23
C MET A 85 1.51 1.64 -44.09
N TYR A 86 2.83 1.75 -44.22
CA TYR A 86 3.64 0.89 -45.07
C TYR A 86 3.65 -0.57 -44.62
N VAL A 87 3.80 -0.84 -43.31
CA VAL A 87 3.72 -2.23 -42.80
C VAL A 87 2.32 -2.83 -42.99
N ASN A 88 1.27 -2.03 -42.88
CA ASN A 88 -0.11 -2.50 -43.07
C ASN A 88 -0.43 -2.79 -44.54
N GLU A 89 0.05 -1.95 -45.47
CA GLU A 89 -0.10 -2.15 -46.91
C GLU A 89 0.46 -3.51 -47.37
N TYR A 90 1.62 -3.89 -46.84
CA TYR A 90 2.33 -5.11 -47.24
C TYR A 90 1.99 -6.34 -46.40
N GLN A 91 0.96 -6.28 -45.54
CA GLN A 91 0.60 -7.42 -44.70
C GLN A 91 0.33 -8.70 -45.50
N GLN A 92 -0.49 -8.62 -46.56
CA GLN A 92 -0.82 -9.80 -47.35
C GLN A 92 0.39 -10.39 -48.09
N HIS A 93 1.44 -9.60 -48.30
CA HIS A 93 2.65 -10.01 -49.02
C HIS A 93 3.65 -10.75 -48.14
N PHE A 94 3.77 -10.37 -46.86
CA PHE A 94 4.87 -10.81 -45.99
C PHE A 94 4.45 -11.32 -44.62
N GLN A 95 3.15 -11.50 -44.34
CA GLN A 95 2.64 -12.04 -43.07
C GLN A 95 3.13 -13.47 -42.75
N ASP A 96 3.66 -14.18 -43.73
CA ASP A 96 4.29 -15.49 -43.61
C ASP A 96 5.77 -15.44 -43.19
N ARG A 97 6.28 -14.26 -42.82
CA ARG A 97 7.66 -14.07 -42.34
C ARG A 97 7.67 -13.57 -40.91
N ALA A 98 8.40 -14.23 -40.00
CA ALA A 98 8.49 -13.82 -38.60
C ALA A 98 8.97 -12.36 -38.45
N PHE A 99 9.95 -11.96 -39.27
CA PHE A 99 10.54 -10.63 -39.20
C PHE A 99 9.58 -9.51 -39.64
N TYR A 100 8.56 -9.82 -40.46
CA TYR A 100 7.48 -8.87 -40.77
C TYR A 100 6.71 -8.49 -39.51
N TRP A 101 6.31 -9.47 -38.70
CA TRP A 101 5.58 -9.24 -37.46
C TRP A 101 6.40 -8.45 -36.44
N HIS A 102 7.72 -8.67 -36.41
CA HIS A 102 8.66 -7.86 -35.63
C HIS A 102 8.65 -6.38 -36.04
N LEU A 103 8.76 -6.09 -37.34
CA LEU A 103 8.69 -4.71 -37.87
C LEU A 103 7.32 -4.08 -37.62
N LYS A 104 6.24 -4.84 -37.81
CA LYS A 104 4.88 -4.37 -37.55
C LYS A 104 4.69 -4.02 -36.08
N SER A 105 5.17 -4.86 -35.17
CA SER A 105 5.16 -4.56 -33.74
C SER A 105 5.89 -3.26 -33.43
N MET A 106 7.11 -3.07 -33.94
CA MET A 106 7.84 -1.82 -33.75
C MET A 106 7.06 -0.61 -34.26
N ALA A 107 6.43 -0.69 -35.43
CA ALA A 107 5.59 0.38 -35.96
C ALA A 107 4.44 0.77 -35.03
N TYR A 108 3.90 -0.22 -34.29
CA TYR A 108 2.80 -0.01 -33.36
C TYR A 108 3.24 0.45 -31.99
N LEU A 109 4.37 -0.05 -31.48
CA LEU A 109 4.90 0.25 -30.14
C LEU A 109 5.64 1.60 -30.05
N ILE A 110 5.94 2.24 -31.17
CA ILE A 110 6.56 3.56 -31.16
C ILE A 110 5.52 4.66 -30.90
N GLN A 111 5.81 5.53 -29.92
CA GLN A 111 4.99 6.68 -29.51
C GLN A 111 3.57 6.30 -29.06
N VAL A 112 3.41 5.15 -28.41
CA VAL A 112 2.09 4.74 -27.95
C VAL A 112 1.61 5.60 -26.79
N THR A 113 0.45 6.21 -26.96
CA THR A 113 -0.33 6.87 -25.92
C THR A 113 -1.61 6.10 -25.57
N GLU A 114 -2.00 5.14 -26.42
CA GLU A 114 -3.25 4.40 -26.33
C GLU A 114 -3.02 2.92 -26.01
N GLU A 115 -3.67 2.42 -24.97
CA GLU A 115 -3.60 1.04 -24.51
C GLU A 115 -3.91 0.02 -25.62
N THR A 116 -4.94 0.26 -26.43
CA THR A 116 -5.35 -0.63 -27.52
C THR A 116 -4.25 -0.82 -28.56
N ILE A 117 -3.61 0.28 -28.97
CA ILE A 117 -2.50 0.26 -29.93
C ILE A 117 -1.29 -0.48 -29.35
N PHE A 118 -1.02 -0.30 -28.05
CA PHE A 118 0.04 -1.02 -27.36
C PHE A 118 -0.22 -2.53 -27.40
N LEU A 119 -1.43 -2.96 -27.02
CA LEU A 119 -1.80 -4.38 -26.98
C LEU A 119 -1.75 -5.04 -28.37
N GLU A 120 -2.13 -4.32 -29.43
CA GLU A 120 -1.92 -4.78 -30.80
C GLU A 120 -0.44 -4.98 -31.13
N GLY A 121 0.39 -3.99 -30.79
CA GLY A 121 1.85 -4.06 -30.97
C GLY A 121 2.47 -5.26 -30.25
N LEU A 122 2.04 -5.51 -29.01
CA LEU A 122 2.45 -6.65 -28.20
C LEU A 122 1.98 -7.98 -28.83
N ALA A 123 0.75 -8.05 -29.31
CA ALA A 123 0.22 -9.23 -30.01
C ALA A 123 0.99 -9.52 -31.31
N TYR A 124 1.42 -8.50 -32.05
CA TYR A 124 2.24 -8.70 -33.25
C TYR A 124 3.61 -9.29 -32.93
N ILE A 125 4.31 -8.81 -31.90
CA ILE A 125 5.63 -9.39 -31.57
C ILE A 125 5.50 -10.79 -30.95
N LYS A 126 4.40 -11.06 -30.22
CA LYS A 126 4.06 -12.41 -29.79
C LYS A 126 3.94 -13.36 -30.99
N LYS A 127 3.21 -12.96 -32.04
CA LYS A 127 3.11 -13.73 -33.29
C LYS A 127 4.47 -13.97 -33.93
N ALA A 128 5.39 -13.00 -33.90
CA ALA A 128 6.73 -13.18 -34.46
C ALA A 128 7.52 -14.28 -33.73
N VAL A 129 7.42 -14.34 -32.40
CA VAL A 129 8.06 -15.36 -31.56
C VAL A 129 7.41 -16.74 -31.77
N GLU A 130 6.09 -16.81 -31.90
CA GLU A 130 5.37 -18.07 -32.16
C GLU A 130 5.63 -18.61 -33.58
N PHE A 131 5.83 -17.72 -34.56
CA PHE A 131 6.09 -18.14 -35.93
C PHE A 131 7.45 -18.83 -36.09
N ASP A 132 8.42 -18.43 -35.28
CA ASP A 132 9.75 -19.02 -35.25
C ASP A 132 10.13 -19.26 -33.79
N GLU A 133 9.49 -20.25 -33.15
CA GLU A 133 9.77 -20.63 -31.76
C GLU A 133 11.23 -21.08 -31.55
N SER A 134 11.89 -21.53 -32.62
CA SER A 134 13.32 -21.85 -32.67
C SER A 134 14.22 -20.65 -32.92
N SER A 135 13.65 -19.48 -33.26
CA SER A 135 14.43 -18.31 -33.63
C SER A 135 15.23 -17.83 -32.46
N SER A 136 16.53 -17.68 -32.70
CA SER A 136 17.39 -16.95 -31.80
C SER A 136 17.68 -15.53 -32.29
N HIS A 137 16.81 -15.01 -33.17
CA HIS A 137 16.98 -13.68 -33.75
C HIS A 137 16.91 -12.60 -32.66
N ILE A 138 18.06 -12.01 -32.35
CA ILE A 138 18.28 -11.09 -31.23
C ILE A 138 17.26 -9.94 -31.25
N GLY A 139 16.98 -9.36 -32.42
CA GLY A 139 16.03 -8.27 -32.55
C GLY A 139 14.58 -8.66 -32.20
N ILE A 140 14.16 -9.89 -32.50
CA ILE A 140 12.81 -10.38 -32.19
C ILE A 140 12.70 -10.62 -30.69
N LEU A 141 13.67 -11.35 -30.12
CA LEU A 141 13.73 -11.65 -28.69
C LEU A 141 13.78 -10.37 -27.84
N HIS A 142 14.62 -9.41 -28.23
CA HIS A 142 14.71 -8.13 -27.54
C HIS A 142 13.41 -7.33 -27.63
N ASN A 143 12.81 -7.22 -28.83
CA ASN A 143 11.55 -6.48 -28.99
C ASN A 143 10.42 -7.13 -28.19
N TYR A 144 10.33 -8.47 -28.15
CA TYR A 144 9.33 -9.16 -27.34
C TYR A 144 9.54 -8.88 -25.85
N SER A 145 10.78 -9.05 -25.38
CA SER A 145 11.13 -8.79 -23.99
C SER A 145 10.87 -7.33 -23.58
N GLU A 146 11.21 -6.37 -24.44
CA GLU A 146 10.96 -4.95 -24.23
C GLU A 146 9.47 -4.62 -24.23
N ALA A 147 8.69 -5.19 -25.15
CA ALA A 147 7.26 -4.98 -25.21
C ALA A 147 6.57 -5.50 -23.94
N VAL A 148 6.90 -6.72 -23.51
CA VAL A 148 6.29 -7.32 -22.31
C VAL A 148 6.61 -6.50 -21.05
N VAL A 149 7.86 -6.11 -20.82
CA VAL A 149 8.20 -5.30 -19.63
C VAL A 149 7.54 -3.92 -19.67
N THR A 150 7.41 -3.32 -20.86
CA THR A 150 6.63 -2.08 -21.02
C THR A 150 5.17 -2.29 -20.63
N GLY A 151 4.58 -3.43 -21.01
CA GLY A 151 3.21 -3.78 -20.64
C GLY A 151 3.06 -3.96 -19.13
N LEU A 152 4.02 -4.59 -18.46
CA LEU A 152 4.01 -4.73 -17.00
C LEU A 152 4.14 -3.39 -16.27
N GLU A 153 4.89 -2.45 -16.83
CA GLU A 153 5.06 -1.11 -16.26
C GLU A 153 3.83 -0.22 -16.44
N GLU A 154 3.22 -0.22 -17.64
CA GLU A 154 2.18 0.74 -18.01
C GLU A 154 0.76 0.15 -17.92
N TYR A 155 0.59 -1.12 -18.28
CA TYR A 155 -0.71 -1.80 -18.43
C TYR A 155 -0.71 -3.20 -17.77
N PRO A 156 -0.41 -3.30 -16.45
CA PRO A 156 -0.14 -4.58 -15.79
C PRO A 156 -1.32 -5.55 -15.80
N GLY A 157 -2.57 -5.05 -15.74
CA GLY A 157 -3.77 -5.89 -15.79
C GLY A 157 -3.94 -6.55 -17.15
N GLN A 158 -3.98 -5.73 -18.20
CA GLN A 158 -4.23 -6.17 -19.58
C GLN A 158 -3.07 -7.00 -20.13
N THR A 159 -1.85 -6.70 -19.74
CA THR A 159 -0.69 -7.54 -20.09
C THR A 159 -0.82 -8.94 -19.50
N LYS A 160 -1.31 -9.07 -18.25
CA LYS A 160 -1.56 -10.37 -17.60
C LYS A 160 -2.80 -11.10 -18.12
N GLU A 161 -3.74 -10.38 -18.74
CA GLU A 161 -4.87 -11.00 -19.45
C GLU A 161 -4.46 -11.54 -20.82
N LEU A 162 -3.58 -10.81 -21.54
CA LEU A 162 -3.10 -11.20 -22.87
C LEU A 162 -2.05 -12.32 -22.82
N LEU A 163 -1.23 -12.35 -21.77
CA LEU A 163 -0.10 -13.26 -21.62
C LEU A 163 -0.21 -14.09 -20.35
N SER A 164 0.02 -15.40 -20.47
CA SER A 164 0.18 -16.28 -19.33
C SER A 164 1.44 -15.94 -18.53
N GLU A 165 1.47 -16.31 -17.25
CA GLU A 165 2.68 -16.14 -16.44
C GLU A 165 3.90 -16.87 -17.02
N LYS A 166 3.69 -18.00 -17.72
CA LYS A 166 4.77 -18.73 -18.40
C LYS A 166 5.39 -17.88 -19.52
N GLU A 167 4.55 -17.20 -20.31
CA GLU A 167 5.02 -16.31 -21.37
C GLU A 167 5.76 -15.10 -20.80
N ILE A 168 5.26 -14.50 -19.73
CA ILE A 168 5.94 -13.39 -19.03
C ILE A 168 7.32 -13.83 -18.52
N ARG A 169 7.39 -14.99 -17.85
CA ARG A 169 8.68 -15.57 -17.39
C ARG A 169 9.62 -15.87 -18.57
N SER A 170 9.09 -16.38 -19.67
CA SER A 170 9.87 -16.63 -20.89
C SER A 170 10.45 -15.33 -21.45
N ALA A 171 9.65 -14.26 -21.55
CA ALA A 171 10.10 -12.94 -22.01
C ALA A 171 11.20 -12.34 -21.12
N SER A 172 11.13 -12.56 -19.80
CA SER A 172 12.21 -12.20 -18.87
C SER A 172 13.49 -13.00 -19.09
N GLY A 173 13.41 -14.26 -19.51
CA GLY A 173 14.59 -15.08 -19.83
C GLY A 173 15.20 -14.76 -21.20
N MET A 174 14.40 -14.24 -22.15
CA MET A 174 14.88 -13.86 -23.47
C MET A 174 15.87 -12.70 -23.44
N ILE A 175 15.76 -11.76 -22.49
CA ILE A 175 16.73 -10.67 -22.39
C ILE A 175 18.11 -11.18 -21.95
N ASP A 176 18.16 -12.25 -21.15
CA ASP A 176 19.43 -12.89 -20.79
C ASP A 176 20.08 -13.56 -22.01
N GLN A 177 19.29 -14.28 -22.81
CA GLN A 177 19.77 -14.86 -24.08
C GLN A 177 20.29 -13.79 -25.06
N VAL A 178 19.61 -12.63 -25.11
CA VAL A 178 20.04 -11.49 -25.93
C VAL A 178 21.41 -10.98 -25.46
N LEU A 179 21.60 -10.80 -24.15
CA LEU A 179 22.86 -10.34 -23.56
C LEU A 179 24.00 -11.35 -23.70
N GLU A 180 23.70 -12.65 -23.66
CA GLU A 180 24.69 -13.71 -23.92
C GLU A 180 25.18 -13.69 -25.37
N LYS A 181 24.29 -13.40 -26.33
CA LYS A 181 24.61 -13.38 -27.75
C LYS A 181 25.30 -12.08 -28.19
N ASP A 182 24.85 -10.94 -27.66
CA ASP A 182 25.41 -9.63 -27.97
C ASP A 182 25.44 -8.75 -26.72
N PRO A 183 26.54 -8.81 -25.94
CA PRO A 183 26.70 -7.99 -24.73
C PRO A 183 27.11 -6.55 -25.06
N SER A 184 27.28 -6.17 -26.33
CA SER A 184 27.87 -4.89 -26.70
C SER A 184 26.86 -3.75 -26.79
N TYR A 185 25.56 -4.06 -26.89
CA TYR A 185 24.54 -3.05 -27.15
C TYR A 185 23.91 -2.51 -25.85
N PRO A 186 24.08 -1.21 -25.52
CA PRO A 186 23.69 -0.65 -24.22
C PRO A 186 22.20 -0.81 -23.89
N LYS A 187 21.33 -0.72 -24.91
CA LYS A 187 19.87 -0.81 -24.75
C LYS A 187 19.44 -2.13 -24.09
N PHE A 188 20.17 -3.22 -24.33
CA PHE A 188 19.84 -4.52 -23.75
C PHE A 188 20.00 -4.53 -22.23
N TYR A 189 21.04 -3.89 -21.69
CA TYR A 189 21.20 -3.72 -20.25
C TYR A 189 20.09 -2.87 -19.64
N CYS A 190 19.67 -1.80 -20.31
CA CYS A 190 18.53 -1.01 -19.84
C CYS A 190 17.24 -1.85 -19.78
N THR A 191 16.95 -2.67 -20.80
CA THR A 191 15.81 -3.58 -20.78
C THR A 191 15.92 -4.62 -19.67
N LYS A 192 17.11 -5.18 -19.41
CA LYS A 192 17.33 -6.09 -18.28
C LYS A 192 17.05 -5.41 -16.94
N GLY A 193 17.53 -4.19 -16.74
CA GLY A 193 17.27 -3.43 -15.53
C GLY A 193 15.79 -3.17 -15.28
N ARG A 194 15.02 -2.88 -16.33
CA ARG A 194 13.56 -2.76 -16.25
C ARG A 194 12.89 -4.05 -15.76
N TRP A 195 13.31 -5.21 -16.27
CA TRP A 195 12.80 -6.50 -15.81
C TRP A 195 13.10 -6.79 -14.34
N GLU A 196 14.31 -6.48 -13.89
CA GLU A 196 14.72 -6.63 -12.48
C GLU A 196 13.80 -5.84 -11.54
N ALA A 197 13.37 -4.63 -11.94
CA ALA A 197 12.45 -3.83 -11.15
C ALA A 197 10.99 -4.31 -11.27
N ALA A 198 10.47 -4.43 -12.50
CA ALA A 198 9.05 -4.63 -12.76
C ALA A 198 8.55 -6.05 -12.41
N PHE A 199 9.43 -7.05 -12.48
CA PHE A 199 9.05 -8.46 -12.29
C PHE A 199 9.76 -9.12 -11.10
N HIS A 200 11.05 -8.84 -10.91
CA HIS A 200 11.83 -9.47 -9.83
C HIS A 200 11.86 -8.65 -8.53
N HIS A 201 11.39 -7.40 -8.56
CA HIS A 201 11.45 -6.45 -7.45
C HIS A 201 12.87 -6.26 -6.88
N ASN A 202 13.89 -6.43 -7.72
CA ASN A 202 15.30 -6.26 -7.38
C ASN A 202 15.79 -4.88 -7.85
N PHE A 203 15.40 -3.83 -7.13
CA PHE A 203 15.71 -2.45 -7.49
C PHE A 203 17.22 -2.16 -7.52
N THR A 204 18.02 -2.83 -6.69
CA THR A 204 19.48 -2.67 -6.69
C THR A 204 20.10 -3.21 -7.99
N SER A 205 19.68 -4.40 -8.42
CA SER A 205 20.12 -4.97 -9.71
C SER A 205 19.62 -4.14 -10.89
N ALA A 206 18.37 -3.66 -10.81
CA ALA A 206 17.77 -2.80 -11.83
C ALA A 206 18.60 -1.55 -12.09
N LYS A 207 18.91 -0.78 -11.03
CA LYS A 207 19.71 0.45 -11.11
C LYS A 207 21.09 0.18 -11.72
N LYS A 208 21.80 -0.85 -11.26
CA LYS A 208 23.13 -1.22 -11.82
C LYS A 208 23.09 -1.53 -13.32
N HIS A 209 22.07 -2.23 -13.79
CA HIS A 209 21.94 -2.53 -15.21
C HIS A 209 21.62 -1.28 -16.05
N ILE A 210 20.82 -0.35 -15.53
CA ILE A 210 20.54 0.92 -16.21
C ILE A 210 21.77 1.83 -16.22
N GLU A 211 22.53 1.91 -15.11
CA GLU A 211 23.82 2.61 -15.04
C GLU A 211 24.80 2.05 -16.08
N LYS A 212 24.91 0.73 -16.18
CA LYS A 212 25.74 0.08 -17.20
C LYS A 212 25.33 0.48 -18.62
N ALA A 213 24.03 0.61 -18.90
CA ALA A 213 23.56 1.10 -20.20
C ALA A 213 23.98 2.55 -20.46
N VAL A 214 23.97 3.40 -19.43
CA VAL A 214 24.44 4.80 -19.53
C VAL A 214 25.94 4.85 -19.81
N ASP A 215 26.74 4.08 -19.08
CA ASP A 215 28.20 4.07 -19.20
C ASP A 215 28.69 3.55 -20.56
N MET A 216 27.96 2.60 -21.14
CA MET A 216 28.30 2.01 -22.43
C MET A 216 27.86 2.84 -23.64
N GLU A 217 26.97 3.83 -23.45
CA GLU A 217 26.41 4.58 -24.56
C GLU A 217 27.40 5.60 -25.13
N SER A 218 27.55 5.60 -26.46
CA SER A 218 28.58 6.40 -27.12
C SER A 218 28.10 7.83 -27.35
N SER A 219 28.81 8.79 -26.77
CA SER A 219 28.56 10.23 -26.97
C SER A 219 28.75 10.72 -28.40
N LYS A 220 29.33 9.90 -29.28
CA LYS A 220 29.53 10.22 -30.71
C LYS A 220 28.30 9.94 -31.57
N GLU A 221 27.31 9.19 -31.07
CA GLU A 221 26.11 8.85 -31.82
C GLU A 221 25.15 10.04 -31.90
N LYS A 222 24.57 10.30 -33.09
CA LYS A 222 23.62 11.42 -33.33
C LYS A 222 22.44 11.43 -32.35
N ASN A 223 22.01 10.27 -31.88
CA ASN A 223 20.86 10.10 -30.98
C ASN A 223 21.24 9.93 -29.50
N TYR A 224 22.50 10.19 -29.13
CA TYR A 224 23.03 10.00 -27.78
C TYR A 224 22.12 10.63 -26.70
N ALA A 225 21.83 11.93 -26.82
CA ALA A 225 21.06 12.66 -25.83
C ALA A 225 19.66 12.08 -25.60
N LEU A 226 19.00 11.59 -26.67
CA LEU A 226 17.69 10.95 -26.57
C LEU A 226 17.76 9.61 -25.82
N ARG A 227 18.77 8.78 -26.12
CA ARG A 227 18.95 7.48 -25.46
C ARG A 227 19.29 7.64 -23.98
N ILE A 228 20.18 8.57 -23.65
CA ILE A 228 20.46 8.91 -22.25
C ILE A 228 19.19 9.39 -21.56
N GLY A 229 18.40 10.26 -22.20
CA GLY A 229 17.10 10.68 -21.68
C GLY A 229 16.15 9.51 -21.40
N ASP A 230 16.07 8.54 -22.32
CA ASP A 230 15.29 7.32 -22.12
C ASP A 230 15.79 6.49 -20.93
N TYR A 231 17.11 6.29 -20.81
CA TYR A 231 17.70 5.53 -19.69
C TYR A 231 17.45 6.20 -18.35
N GLN A 232 17.61 7.52 -18.27
CA GLN A 232 17.33 8.30 -17.06
C GLN A 232 15.84 8.28 -16.70
N ARG A 233 14.95 8.30 -17.69
CA ARG A 233 13.51 8.11 -17.45
C ARG A 233 13.24 6.75 -16.82
N TYR A 234 13.87 5.68 -17.30
CA TYR A 234 13.71 4.35 -16.72
C TYR A 234 14.34 4.26 -15.33
N MET A 235 15.49 4.90 -15.09
CA MET A 235 16.08 5.00 -13.76
C MET A 235 15.10 5.62 -12.75
N LEU A 236 14.53 6.77 -13.10
CA LEU A 236 13.54 7.44 -12.26
C LEU A 236 12.32 6.56 -11.99
N LYS A 237 11.84 5.81 -12.98
CA LYS A 237 10.73 4.85 -12.77
C LYS A 237 11.09 3.77 -11.75
N VAL A 238 12.31 3.22 -11.82
CA VAL A 238 12.79 2.21 -10.86
C VAL A 238 12.85 2.80 -9.45
N GLU A 239 13.41 3.99 -9.28
CA GLU A 239 13.48 4.69 -7.99
C GLU A 239 12.10 5.00 -7.42
N LEU A 240 11.15 5.42 -8.26
CA LEU A 240 9.77 5.67 -7.84
C LEU A 240 9.06 4.38 -7.41
N GLN A 241 9.30 3.26 -8.07
CA GLN A 241 8.75 1.96 -7.68
C GLN A 241 9.32 1.48 -6.34
N GLU A 242 10.63 1.62 -6.13
CA GLU A 242 11.31 1.30 -4.87
C GLU A 242 10.75 2.14 -3.72
N ALA A 243 10.69 3.46 -3.90
CA ALA A 243 10.16 4.38 -2.89
C ALA A 243 8.68 4.09 -2.55
N LYS A 244 7.87 3.73 -3.55
CA LYS A 244 6.48 3.33 -3.34
C LYS A 244 6.38 2.07 -2.49
N MET A 245 7.19 1.04 -2.77
CA MET A 245 7.18 -0.20 -2.01
C MET A 245 7.60 0.03 -0.55
N GLU A 246 8.66 0.82 -0.32
CA GLU A 246 9.06 1.20 1.05
C GLU A 246 7.97 1.97 1.79
N LEU A 247 7.23 2.83 1.10
CA LEU A 247 6.14 3.61 1.67
C LEU A 247 4.95 2.71 2.04
N ASP A 248 4.61 1.73 1.20
CA ASP A 248 3.56 0.75 1.47
C ASP A 248 3.90 -0.15 2.67
N ASP A 249 5.17 -0.55 2.80
CA ASP A 249 5.66 -1.31 3.96
C ASP A 249 5.58 -0.48 5.25
N LYS A 250 6.06 0.78 5.20
CA LYS A 250 5.95 1.72 6.33
C LYS A 250 4.50 1.95 6.72
N ASN A 251 3.60 2.18 5.75
CA ASN A 251 2.18 2.36 6.01
C ASN A 251 1.53 1.13 6.67
N SER A 252 1.91 -0.07 6.24
CA SER A 252 1.41 -1.31 6.84
C SER A 252 1.89 -1.46 8.29
N SER A 253 3.14 -1.14 8.57
CA SER A 253 3.69 -1.14 9.93
C SER A 253 3.02 -0.09 10.83
N LEU A 254 2.76 1.11 10.31
CA LEU A 254 2.07 2.19 11.03
C LEU A 254 0.63 1.80 11.34
N LYS A 255 -0.08 1.18 10.40
CA LYS A 255 -1.45 0.67 10.65
C LYS A 255 -1.47 -0.34 11.80
N LYS A 256 -0.49 -1.24 11.85
CA LYS A 256 -0.37 -2.21 12.94
C LYS A 256 -0.11 -1.53 14.29
N GLN A 257 0.83 -0.59 14.35
CA GLN A 257 1.12 0.17 15.57
C GLN A 257 -0.08 0.98 16.05
N LEU A 258 -0.85 1.56 15.11
CA LEU A 258 -2.05 2.31 15.43
C LEU A 258 -3.14 1.42 16.04
N GLU A 259 -3.33 0.20 15.52
CA GLU A 259 -4.30 -0.74 16.06
C GLU A 259 -3.89 -1.27 17.44
N GLU A 260 -2.60 -1.53 17.65
CA GLU A 260 -2.05 -1.88 18.97
C GLU A 260 -2.28 -0.74 19.98
N SER A 261 -1.92 0.49 19.63
CA SER A 261 -2.13 1.65 20.51
C SER A 261 -3.61 1.91 20.81
N LYS A 262 -4.51 1.65 19.86
CA LYS A 262 -5.96 1.78 20.06
C LYS A 262 -6.48 0.76 21.07
N ASN A 263 -5.99 -0.48 21.00
CA ASN A 263 -6.34 -1.52 21.96
C ASN A 263 -5.84 -1.18 23.37
N ASP A 264 -4.60 -0.69 23.48
CA ASP A 264 -4.03 -0.26 24.77
C ASP A 264 -4.84 0.89 25.39
N ILE A 265 -5.25 1.87 24.58
CA ILE A 265 -6.11 2.97 25.04
C ILE A 265 -7.47 2.44 25.50
N GLN A 266 -8.05 1.48 24.80
CA GLN A 266 -9.33 0.88 25.20
C GLN A 266 -9.20 0.14 26.53
N GLU A 267 -8.15 -0.65 26.74
CA GLU A 267 -7.89 -1.34 28.00
C GLU A 267 -7.67 -0.35 29.16
N GLN A 268 -6.94 0.74 28.91
CA GLN A 268 -6.76 1.82 29.88
C GLN A 268 -8.09 2.50 30.22
N GLN A 269 -8.96 2.75 29.23
CA GLN A 269 -10.28 3.31 29.46
C GLN A 269 -11.16 2.40 30.32
N GLU A 270 -11.19 1.09 30.04
CA GLU A 270 -11.94 0.12 30.85
C GLU A 270 -11.41 0.04 32.29
N THR A 271 -10.09 0.08 32.46
CA THR A 271 -9.45 0.09 33.78
C THR A 271 -9.77 1.37 34.55
N LEU A 272 -9.70 2.53 33.89
CA LEU A 272 -10.04 3.82 34.49
C LEU A 272 -11.52 3.88 34.90
N GLN A 273 -12.43 3.37 34.06
CA GLN A 273 -13.86 3.26 34.41
C GLN A 273 -14.09 2.41 35.66
N LYS A 274 -13.42 1.25 35.77
CA LYS A 274 -13.49 0.42 36.99
C LYS A 274 -12.98 1.16 38.23
N GLN A 275 -11.87 1.90 38.11
CA GLN A 275 -11.33 2.69 39.22
C GLN A 275 -12.26 3.84 39.64
N VAL A 276 -12.90 4.51 38.68
CA VAL A 276 -13.89 5.56 38.94
C VAL A 276 -15.10 4.98 39.68
N GLU A 277 -15.63 3.84 39.23
CA GLU A 277 -16.79 3.21 39.87
C GLU A 277 -16.46 2.73 41.29
N GLN A 278 -15.29 2.11 41.49
CA GLN A 278 -14.81 1.74 42.84
C GLN A 278 -14.66 2.96 43.76
N SER A 279 -14.10 4.06 43.23
CA SER A 279 -13.94 5.30 43.98
C SER A 279 -15.30 5.91 44.36
N LYS A 280 -16.28 5.86 43.46
CA LYS A 280 -17.65 6.31 43.70
C LYS A 280 -18.34 5.48 44.78
N GLN A 281 -18.22 4.16 44.73
CA GLN A 281 -18.75 3.26 45.77
C GLN A 281 -18.11 3.52 47.13
N LYS A 282 -16.79 3.71 47.18
CA LYS A 282 -16.07 4.09 48.39
C LYS A 282 -16.54 5.44 48.93
N LEU A 283 -16.76 6.42 48.05
CA LEU A 283 -17.25 7.75 48.42
C LEU A 283 -18.67 7.67 49.01
N GLU A 284 -19.58 6.91 48.41
CA GLU A 284 -20.94 6.70 48.95
C GLU A 284 -20.89 6.00 50.32
N THR A 285 -19.98 5.04 50.49
CA THR A 285 -19.77 4.37 51.78
C THR A 285 -19.25 5.35 52.83
N MET A 286 -18.22 6.15 52.51
CA MET A 286 -17.68 7.18 53.40
C MET A 286 -18.72 8.26 53.73
N LYS A 287 -19.55 8.65 52.76
CA LYS A 287 -20.64 9.61 52.97
C LYS A 287 -21.67 9.04 53.94
N SER A 288 -22.08 7.79 53.76
CA SER A 288 -22.99 7.08 54.67
C SER A 288 -22.41 7.00 56.09
N ASP A 289 -21.13 6.67 56.23
CA ASP A 289 -20.46 6.61 57.54
C ASP A 289 -20.35 7.99 58.20
N ASN A 290 -20.00 9.03 57.44
CA ASN A 290 -19.98 10.41 57.94
C ASN A 290 -21.37 10.88 58.39
N MET A 291 -22.45 10.49 57.68
CA MET A 291 -23.82 10.78 58.11
C MET A 291 -24.17 10.11 59.44
N LYS A 292 -23.70 8.87 59.68
CA LYS A 292 -23.87 8.19 60.98
C LYS A 292 -23.17 8.94 62.12
N VAL A 293 -21.93 9.37 61.88
CA VAL A 293 -21.14 10.14 62.84
C VAL A 293 -21.83 11.47 63.16
N LEU A 294 -22.30 12.19 62.14
CA LEU A 294 -23.02 13.46 62.32
C LEU A 294 -24.32 13.28 63.11
N GLY A 295 -25.09 12.24 62.80
CA GLY A 295 -26.30 11.88 63.56
C GLY A 295 -26.00 11.64 65.03
N PHE A 296 -24.99 10.80 65.33
CA PHE A 296 -24.53 10.52 66.69
C PHE A 296 -24.13 11.78 67.45
N PHE A 297 -23.29 12.65 66.87
CA PHE A 297 -22.87 13.89 67.51
C PHE A 297 -24.03 14.85 67.75
N THR A 298 -24.97 14.97 66.82
CA THR A 298 -26.15 15.83 66.97
C THR A 298 -26.98 15.40 68.17
N ALA A 299 -27.17 14.10 68.36
CA ALA A 299 -27.93 13.58 69.47
C ALA A 299 -27.22 13.69 70.82
N LEU A 300 -25.90 13.49 70.83
CA LEU A 300 -25.07 13.74 72.00
C LEU A 300 -25.18 15.21 72.44
N LEU A 301 -25.08 16.15 71.49
CA LEU A 301 -25.24 17.58 71.77
C LEU A 301 -26.64 17.91 72.27
N SER A 302 -27.69 17.38 71.63
CA SER A 302 -29.08 17.56 72.08
C SER A 302 -29.32 17.01 73.48
N LEU A 303 -28.70 15.88 73.83
CA LEU A 303 -28.76 15.32 75.19
C LEU A 303 -28.07 16.25 76.18
N VAL A 304 -26.83 16.66 75.91
CA VAL A 304 -26.06 17.54 76.81
C VAL A 304 -26.78 18.87 77.04
N VAL A 305 -27.22 19.53 75.97
CA VAL A 305 -27.94 20.81 76.05
C VAL A 305 -29.28 20.64 76.76
N GLY A 306 -30.04 19.61 76.42
CA GLY A 306 -31.32 19.29 77.07
C GLY A 306 -31.15 19.03 78.56
N SER A 307 -30.16 18.22 78.94
CA SER A 307 -29.83 17.94 80.34
C SER A 307 -29.43 19.19 81.13
N ILE A 308 -28.58 20.07 80.55
CA ILE A 308 -28.21 21.33 81.20
C ILE A 308 -29.44 22.22 81.42
N SER A 309 -30.32 22.33 80.42
CA SER A 309 -31.54 23.13 80.51
C SER A 309 -32.51 22.62 81.58
N ILE A 310 -32.64 21.29 81.72
CA ILE A 310 -33.52 20.65 82.70
C ILE A 310 -32.99 20.87 84.12
N VAL A 311 -31.70 20.66 84.35
CA VAL A 311 -31.08 20.84 85.68
C VAL A 311 -31.15 22.29 86.16
N GLY A 312 -31.08 23.27 85.25
CA GLY A 312 -31.16 24.68 85.59
C GLY A 312 -32.55 25.19 85.99
N THR A 313 -33.62 24.40 85.81
CA THR A 313 -35.00 24.86 85.97
C THR A 313 -35.87 24.02 86.91
N GLN A 314 -35.46 22.81 87.26
CA GLN A 314 -36.24 21.86 88.04
C GLN A 314 -35.51 21.45 89.33
N ASP A 315 -36.26 20.98 90.32
CA ASP A 315 -35.69 20.35 91.51
C ASP A 315 -34.90 19.10 91.13
N PHE A 316 -33.88 18.75 91.92
CA PHE A 316 -32.90 17.71 91.59
C PHE A 316 -33.54 16.38 91.17
N LEU A 317 -34.61 15.98 91.86
CA LEU A 317 -35.28 14.70 91.63
C LEU A 317 -36.08 14.71 90.33
N ASP A 318 -36.84 15.77 90.07
CA ASP A 318 -37.59 15.94 88.83
C ASP A 318 -36.66 16.10 87.62
N ALA A 319 -35.54 16.82 87.79
CA ALA A 319 -34.51 16.96 86.78
C ALA A 319 -33.87 15.61 86.40
N ALA A 320 -33.57 14.76 87.39
CA ALA A 320 -33.00 13.43 87.16
C ALA A 320 -33.98 12.51 86.40
N LEU A 321 -35.27 12.55 86.74
CA LEU A 321 -36.32 11.78 86.05
C LEU A 321 -36.50 12.27 84.60
N LEU A 322 -36.57 13.58 84.38
CA LEU A 322 -36.69 14.17 83.04
C LEU A 322 -35.47 13.86 82.15
N ILE A 323 -34.25 13.88 82.71
CA ILE A 323 -33.04 13.48 81.96
C ILE A 323 -33.07 11.99 81.62
N MET A 324 -33.57 11.13 82.52
CA MET A 324 -33.71 9.70 82.26
C MET A 324 -34.70 9.43 81.11
N VAL A 325 -35.84 10.13 81.11
CA VAL A 325 -36.83 10.04 80.02
C VAL A 325 -36.24 10.57 78.72
N LEU A 326 -35.55 11.72 78.75
CA LEU A 326 -34.89 12.30 77.58
C LEU A 326 -33.84 11.35 76.99
N GLY A 327 -33.01 10.74 77.83
CA GLY A 327 -32.03 9.73 77.43
C GLY A 327 -32.69 8.48 76.84
N GLY A 328 -33.80 8.01 77.45
CA GLY A 328 -34.57 6.88 76.94
C GLY A 328 -35.22 7.14 75.57
N VAL A 329 -35.80 8.33 75.37
CA VAL A 329 -36.38 8.73 74.07
C VAL A 329 -35.28 8.86 73.00
N LEU A 330 -34.14 9.45 73.34
CA LEU A 330 -33.01 9.56 72.41
C LEU A 330 -32.43 8.20 72.04
N LEU A 331 -32.25 7.29 72.99
CA LEU A 331 -31.82 5.91 72.72
C LEU A 331 -32.82 5.17 71.83
N PHE A 332 -34.12 5.39 72.04
CA PHE A 332 -35.17 4.81 71.21
C PHE A 332 -35.12 5.34 69.77
N SER A 333 -34.96 6.65 69.58
CA SER A 333 -34.75 7.25 68.26
C SER A 333 -33.50 6.71 67.56
N PHE A 334 -32.40 6.51 68.30
CA PHE A 334 -31.17 5.90 67.77
C PHE A 334 -31.36 4.45 67.38
N ALA A 335 -32.04 3.65 68.21
CA ALA A 335 -32.36 2.27 67.90
C ALA A 335 -33.17 2.17 66.59
N GLY A 336 -34.17 3.03 66.43
CA GLY A 336 -34.97 3.12 65.20
C GLY A 336 -34.13 3.43 63.95
N PHE A 337 -33.22 4.40 64.07
CA PHE A 337 -32.31 4.78 62.99
C PHE A 337 -31.33 3.66 62.61
N PHE A 338 -30.72 2.98 63.61
CA PHE A 338 -29.81 1.85 63.38
C PHE A 338 -30.51 0.65 62.75
N PHE A 339 -31.77 0.38 63.11
CA PHE A 339 -32.57 -0.71 62.54
C PHE A 339 -32.90 -0.47 61.06
N LEU A 340 -33.22 0.77 60.67
CA LEU A 340 -33.47 1.14 59.28
C LEU A 340 -32.23 1.00 58.39
N GLN A 341 -31.04 1.16 58.96
CA GLN A 341 -29.79 1.17 58.20
C GLN A 341 -29.08 -0.19 58.15
N ALA A 342 -29.22 -1.05 59.18
CA ALA A 342 -28.47 -2.30 59.30
C ALA A 342 -29.36 -3.49 59.73
N ARG A 343 -29.99 -4.14 58.75
CA ARG A 343 -30.87 -5.31 58.95
C ARG A 343 -30.16 -6.52 59.60
N SER A 344 -28.84 -6.62 59.48
CA SER A 344 -28.03 -7.74 60.01
C SER A 344 -27.83 -7.73 61.53
N HIS A 345 -28.16 -6.63 62.21
CA HIS A 345 -27.92 -6.43 63.64
C HIS A 345 -29.22 -6.35 64.47
N ALA A 346 -30.29 -7.01 64.02
CA ALA A 346 -31.60 -7.00 64.68
C ALA A 346 -31.55 -7.41 66.17
N LYS A 347 -30.61 -8.26 66.58
CA LYS A 347 -30.42 -8.65 67.99
C LYS A 347 -30.12 -7.45 68.90
N TYR A 348 -29.29 -6.51 68.44
CA TYR A 348 -28.91 -5.33 69.22
C TYR A 348 -30.07 -4.33 69.32
N PHE A 349 -30.92 -4.23 68.30
CA PHE A 349 -32.12 -3.40 68.34
C PHE A 349 -33.09 -3.81 69.45
N PHE A 350 -33.37 -5.10 69.61
CA PHE A 350 -34.25 -5.59 70.68
C PHE A 350 -33.66 -5.35 72.07
N ILE A 351 -32.34 -5.48 72.22
CA ILE A 351 -31.64 -5.16 73.47
C ILE A 351 -31.79 -3.67 73.80
N THR A 352 -31.56 -2.78 72.83
CA THR A 352 -31.69 -1.33 73.05
C THR A 352 -33.11 -0.92 73.40
N ILE A 353 -34.13 -1.50 72.75
CA ILE A 353 -35.54 -1.26 73.12
C ILE A 353 -35.83 -1.70 74.54
N ALA A 354 -35.36 -2.87 74.96
CA ALA A 354 -35.53 -3.36 76.32
C ALA A 354 -34.91 -2.40 77.34
N VAL A 355 -33.72 -1.87 77.06
CA VAL A 355 -33.06 -0.84 77.90
C VAL A 355 -33.87 0.46 77.92
N CYS A 356 -34.44 0.91 76.79
CA CYS A 356 -35.28 2.10 76.75
C CYS A 356 -36.53 1.96 77.61
N ILE A 357 -37.23 0.82 77.49
CA ILE A 357 -38.43 0.51 78.28
C ILE A 357 -38.09 0.45 79.77
N LEU A 358 -36.94 -0.12 80.13
CA LEU A 358 -36.47 -0.14 81.52
C LEU A 358 -36.14 1.26 82.04
N MET A 359 -35.47 2.12 81.27
CA MET A 359 -35.16 3.49 81.69
C MET A 359 -36.43 4.33 81.86
N ILE A 360 -37.35 4.28 80.89
CA ILE A 360 -38.61 5.04 80.96
C ILE A 360 -39.51 4.47 82.06
N GLY A 361 -39.62 3.14 82.15
CA GLY A 361 -40.46 2.46 83.14
C GLY A 361 -39.95 2.63 84.57
N SER A 362 -38.63 2.61 84.79
CA SER A 362 -38.05 2.90 86.12
C SER A 362 -38.26 4.35 86.53
N SER A 363 -38.10 5.30 85.60
CA SER A 363 -38.41 6.71 85.85
C SER A 363 -39.89 6.91 86.22
N PHE A 364 -40.81 6.31 85.49
CA PHE A 364 -42.25 6.39 85.77
C PHE A 364 -42.62 5.71 87.10
N GLY A 365 -42.02 4.55 87.39
CA GLY A 365 -42.24 3.83 88.66
C GLY A 365 -41.73 4.60 89.88
N LEU A 366 -40.55 5.23 89.78
CA LEU A 366 -40.01 6.11 90.81
C LEU A 366 -40.89 7.34 91.04
N TYR A 367 -41.37 7.97 89.96
CA TYR A 367 -42.30 9.10 90.05
C TYR A 367 -43.60 8.72 90.78
N MET A 368 -44.21 7.58 90.41
CA MET A 368 -45.43 7.06 91.05
C MET A 368 -45.22 6.69 92.52
N MET A 369 -44.05 6.14 92.90
CA MET A 369 -43.72 5.83 94.29
C MET A 369 -43.51 7.10 95.14
N LEU A 370 -42.94 8.15 94.55
CA LEU A 370 -42.73 9.43 95.24
C LEU A 370 -44.02 10.24 95.38
N GLN A 371 -44.99 10.06 94.47
CA GLN A 371 -46.34 10.63 94.56
C GLN A 371 -47.35 9.75 95.32
N GLY A 372 -46.93 9.02 96.36
CA GLY A 372 -47.80 8.11 97.15
C GLY A 372 -49.18 8.71 97.51
N PRO A 373 -50.20 7.86 97.76
CA PRO A 373 -51.64 8.16 97.60
C PRO A 373 -52.23 9.12 98.65
N GLY A 374 -51.70 10.34 98.71
CA GLY A 374 -52.06 11.35 99.71
C GLY A 374 -51.98 12.79 99.22
N ASN A 375 -51.97 13.05 97.91
CA ASN A 375 -52.09 14.41 97.35
C ASN A 375 -52.85 14.38 96.01
N LEU A 376 -54.15 14.05 96.07
CA LEU A 376 -55.15 14.40 95.06
C LEU A 376 -56.23 15.24 95.73
#